data_AF-A0A6G0WPU1-F1
#
_entry.id   AF-A0A6G0WPU1-F1
#
_cell.length_a   1.000
_cell.length_b   1.000
_cell.length_c   1.000
_cell.angle_alpha   90.00
_cell.angle_beta   90.00
_cell.angle_gamma   90.00
#
_symmetry.space_group_name_H-M   'P 1'
#
loop_
_entity.id
_entity.type
_entity.pdbx_description
1 polymer ?
#
loop_
_entity_poly.entity_id
_entity_poly.type
_entity_poly.pdbx_seq_one_letter_code
_entity_poly.pdbx_strand_id
1 'polypeptide(L)'
;MEIHSQFHIVFATLYDVANSLWDFIIETSYATSVLVTCEPVNFFHDRLIYSHGVNDDNGTDLLRIMGMFIEDDRIVLTLTKIAHELFPIPPGQARTHGYGWLVFERVTDTIIRVRHSDLHLAPMTSHGVETLDEMGHLFGIPRRFGETSECFLERIHTAAESTYLEKYPPWIRRFQQYVSQRPG
;
A
#
# COMPACT_ATOMS: atom_id res chain seq x y z
N MET A 1 10.16 -2.51 4.87
CA MET A 1 10.41 -2.46 3.41
C MET A 1 9.98 -1.10 2.90
N GLU A 2 10.90 -0.37 2.28
CA GLU A 2 10.61 0.92 1.64
C GLU A 2 10.66 0.75 0.14
N ILE A 3 9.66 1.29 -0.56
CA ILE A 3 9.55 1.18 -2.00
C ILE A 3 9.43 2.59 -2.57
N HIS A 4 10.23 2.83 -3.59
CA HIS A 4 10.15 4.03 -4.41
C HIS A 4 9.97 3.64 -5.85
N SER A 5 8.88 4.09 -6.46
CA SER A 5 8.68 3.99 -7.90
C SER A 5 8.41 5.38 -8.45
N GLN A 6 9.34 5.85 -9.28
CA GLN A 6 9.04 6.89 -10.25
C GLN A 6 8.61 6.20 -11.55
N PHE A 7 8.16 6.93 -12.58
CA PHE A 7 7.97 6.43 -13.95
C PHE A 7 6.56 5.95 -14.35
N HIS A 8 5.53 6.76 -14.12
CA HIS A 8 4.36 6.73 -15.00
C HIS A 8 4.12 8.11 -15.61
N ILE A 9 4.40 8.24 -16.91
CA ILE A 9 3.86 9.34 -17.73
C ILE A 9 2.47 8.89 -18.16
N VAL A 10 1.45 9.68 -17.81
CA VAL A 10 0.06 9.40 -18.16
C VAL A 10 -0.45 10.49 -19.09
N PHE A 11 -1.15 10.08 -20.16
CA PHE A 11 -1.69 10.98 -21.18
C PHE A 11 -3.16 11.29 -20.92
N ALA A 12 -3.43 12.15 -19.94
CA ALA A 12 -4.76 12.62 -19.54
C ALA A 12 -4.64 13.91 -18.71
N THR A 13 -5.76 14.53 -18.32
CA THR A 13 -5.71 15.72 -17.45
C THR A 13 -5.34 15.34 -16.01
N LEU A 14 -4.78 16.30 -15.26
CA LEU A 14 -4.35 16.07 -13.88
C LEU A 14 -5.49 15.52 -12.99
N TYR A 15 -6.69 16.08 -13.13
CA TYR A 15 -7.85 15.68 -12.35
C TYR A 15 -8.36 14.29 -12.73
N ASP A 16 -8.41 13.95 -14.01
CA ASP A 16 -8.90 12.64 -14.45
C ASP A 16 -8.01 11.52 -13.93
N VAL A 17 -6.69 11.72 -13.99
CA VAL A 17 -5.72 10.73 -13.49
C VAL A 17 -5.82 10.58 -11.97
N ALA A 18 -5.86 11.69 -11.23
CA ALA A 18 -5.91 11.65 -9.78
C ALA A 18 -7.22 11.07 -9.24
N ASN A 19 -8.38 11.47 -9.79
CA ASN A 19 -9.69 10.95 -9.40
C ASN A 19 -9.83 9.47 -9.79
N SER A 20 -9.33 9.08 -10.97
CA SER A 20 -9.36 7.67 -11.37
C SER A 20 -8.51 6.81 -10.47
N LEU A 21 -7.34 7.29 -10.06
CA LEU A 21 -6.52 6.53 -9.13
C LEU A 21 -7.16 6.49 -7.76
N TRP A 22 -7.67 7.62 -7.24
CA TRP A 22 -8.40 7.69 -5.97
C TRP A 22 -9.50 6.64 -5.89
N ASP A 23 -10.41 6.60 -6.86
CA ASP A 23 -11.51 5.64 -6.88
C ASP A 23 -11.02 4.19 -6.93
N PHE A 24 -9.94 3.94 -7.70
CA PHE A 24 -9.34 2.61 -7.80
C PHE A 24 -8.67 2.15 -6.49
N ILE A 25 -8.05 3.07 -5.75
CA ILE A 25 -7.30 2.74 -4.53
C ILE A 25 -8.14 2.83 -3.26
N ILE A 26 -9.33 3.42 -3.27
CA ILE A 26 -10.23 3.40 -2.11
C ILE A 26 -10.54 1.96 -1.69
N GLU A 27 -10.81 1.11 -2.66
CA GLU A 27 -11.22 -0.29 -2.46
C GLU A 27 -10.04 -1.25 -2.31
N THR A 28 -8.79 -0.78 -2.49
CA THR A 28 -7.61 -1.66 -2.45
C THR A 28 -6.42 -1.03 -1.72
N SER A 29 -5.66 -1.86 -1.03
CA SER A 29 -4.37 -1.45 -0.46
C SER A 29 -3.36 -2.57 -0.57
N TYR A 30 -2.10 -2.21 -0.74
CA TYR A 30 -1.02 -3.17 -0.52
C TYR A 30 -0.78 -3.29 0.99
N ALA A 31 -0.98 -4.50 1.53
CA ALA A 31 -0.47 -4.94 2.82
C ALA A 31 0.93 -5.52 2.63
N THR A 32 1.61 -5.93 3.71
CA THR A 32 3.04 -6.30 3.66
C THR A 32 3.40 -7.36 2.60
N SER A 33 2.51 -8.34 2.35
CA SER A 33 2.76 -9.42 1.40
C SER A 33 1.68 -9.57 0.32
N VAL A 34 0.58 -8.81 0.36
CA VAL A 34 -0.55 -9.00 -0.56
C VAL A 34 -1.37 -7.73 -0.76
N LEU A 35 -2.08 -7.66 -1.88
CA LEU A 35 -3.14 -6.68 -2.07
C LEU A 35 -4.38 -7.11 -1.26
N VAL A 36 -4.84 -6.26 -0.36
CA VAL A 36 -6.07 -6.46 0.40
C VAL A 36 -7.18 -5.58 -0.15
N THR A 37 -8.40 -6.12 -0.15
CA THR A 37 -9.61 -5.33 -0.35
C THR A 37 -9.84 -4.48 0.89
N CYS A 38 -10.19 -3.22 0.69
CA CYS A 38 -10.50 -2.28 1.75
C CYS A 38 -11.96 -1.84 1.66
N GLU A 39 -12.63 -1.86 2.80
CA GLU A 39 -13.96 -1.30 2.96
C GLU A 39 -13.84 0.09 3.60
N PRO A 40 -14.46 1.13 3.01
CA PRO A 40 -14.56 2.44 3.64
C PRO A 40 -15.38 2.33 4.92
N VAL A 41 -14.74 2.60 6.06
CA VAL A 41 -15.40 2.60 7.37
C VAL A 41 -16.04 3.96 7.63
N ASN A 42 -15.35 5.05 7.25
CA ASN A 42 -15.86 6.39 7.42
C ASN A 42 -15.35 7.35 6.33
N PHE A 43 -16.26 8.16 5.81
CA PHE A 43 -15.96 9.29 4.94
C PHE A 43 -16.05 10.56 5.77
N PHE A 44 -14.91 11.18 6.09
CA PHE A 44 -14.91 12.48 6.77
C PHE A 44 -15.33 13.60 5.81
N HIS A 45 -14.89 13.48 4.54
CA HIS A 45 -15.36 14.22 3.37
C HIS A 45 -14.81 13.56 2.09
N ASP A 46 -15.13 14.09 0.90
CA ASP A 46 -14.81 13.51 -0.42
C ASP A 46 -13.32 13.21 -0.70
N ARG A 47 -12.43 13.69 0.16
CA ARG A 47 -10.96 13.64 0.00
C ARG A 47 -10.24 13.13 1.25
N LEU A 48 -10.99 12.64 2.25
CA LEU A 48 -10.44 12.08 3.49
C LEU A 48 -11.27 10.88 3.92
N ILE A 49 -10.66 9.69 3.80
CA ILE A 49 -11.34 8.41 4.03
C ILE A 49 -10.56 7.61 5.06
N TYR A 50 -11.29 6.95 5.95
CA TYR A 50 -10.78 5.89 6.80
C TYR A 50 -11.34 4.55 6.31
N SER A 51 -10.45 3.60 6.02
CA SER A 51 -10.81 2.27 5.54
C SER A 51 -10.11 1.17 6.31
N HIS A 52 -10.72 -0.02 6.25
CA HIS A 52 -10.26 -1.23 6.90
C HIS A 52 -10.18 -2.35 5.86
N GLY A 53 -9.10 -3.11 5.86
CA GLY A 53 -8.95 -4.30 5.03
C GLY A 53 -8.38 -5.45 5.84
N VAL A 54 -8.81 -6.66 5.53
CA VAL A 54 -8.28 -7.88 6.14
C VAL A 54 -7.69 -8.74 5.03
N ASN A 55 -6.49 -9.26 5.26
CA ASN A 55 -5.95 -10.32 4.44
C ASN A 55 -6.54 -11.67 4.86
N ASP A 56 -7.46 -12.20 4.08
CA ASP A 56 -8.11 -13.49 4.35
C ASP A 56 -7.09 -14.67 4.41
N ASP A 57 -5.95 -14.55 3.73
CA ASP A 57 -4.95 -15.63 3.66
C ASP A 57 -4.20 -15.83 4.98
N ASN A 58 -3.96 -14.76 5.74
CA ASN A 58 -3.13 -14.81 6.95
C ASN A 58 -3.68 -14.02 8.15
N GLY A 59 -4.90 -13.49 8.05
CA GLY A 59 -5.56 -12.74 9.11
C GLY A 59 -4.91 -11.39 9.43
N THR A 60 -4.00 -10.89 8.58
CA THR A 60 -3.35 -9.59 8.80
C THR A 60 -4.35 -8.47 8.54
N ASP A 61 -4.51 -7.61 9.54
CA ASP A 61 -5.36 -6.42 9.51
C ASP A 61 -4.60 -5.22 8.92
N LEU A 62 -5.33 -4.34 8.25
CA LEU A 62 -4.90 -3.05 7.75
C LEU A 62 -5.96 -1.99 8.05
N LEU A 63 -5.58 -0.99 8.84
CA LEU A 63 -6.34 0.24 9.01
C LEU A 63 -5.63 1.37 8.27
N ARG A 64 -6.34 2.14 7.46
CA ARG A 64 -5.72 3.18 6.61
C ARG A 64 -6.52 4.48 6.62
N ILE A 65 -5.81 5.60 6.70
CA ILE A 65 -6.32 6.94 6.40
C ILE A 65 -5.78 7.37 5.04
N MET A 66 -6.65 7.85 4.19
CA MET A 66 -6.33 8.34 2.86
C MET A 66 -6.69 9.81 2.73
N GLY A 67 -5.76 10.63 2.25
CA GLY A 67 -5.99 12.05 2.01
C GLY A 67 -5.68 12.44 0.57
N MET A 68 -6.48 13.32 -0.03
CA MET A 68 -6.18 13.98 -1.31
C MET A 68 -6.02 15.49 -1.12
N PHE A 69 -4.85 15.99 -1.52
CA PHE A 69 -4.46 17.40 -1.45
C PHE A 69 -4.27 17.93 -2.87
N ILE A 70 -4.94 19.03 -3.19
CA ILE A 70 -4.99 19.59 -4.54
C ILE A 70 -4.30 20.95 -4.53
N GLU A 71 -3.34 21.13 -5.42
CA GLU A 71 -2.64 22.38 -5.72
C GLU A 71 -2.76 22.65 -7.25
N ASP A 72 -2.31 23.82 -7.71
CA ASP A 72 -2.52 24.27 -9.09
C ASP A 72 -1.84 23.34 -10.12
N ASP A 73 -0.62 22.90 -9.82
CA ASP A 73 0.25 22.11 -10.70
C ASP A 73 0.43 20.65 -10.24
N ARG A 74 -0.08 20.30 -9.06
CA ARG A 74 0.04 18.94 -8.51
C ARG A 74 -1.13 18.50 -7.64
N ILE A 75 -1.33 17.20 -7.61
CA ILE A 75 -2.22 16.53 -6.65
C ILE A 75 -1.38 15.53 -5.85
N VAL A 76 -1.58 15.48 -4.53
CA VAL A 76 -0.90 14.54 -3.64
C VAL A 76 -1.94 13.67 -2.97
N LEU A 77 -1.76 12.35 -3.09
CA LEU A 77 -2.47 11.36 -2.28
C LEU A 77 -1.55 10.90 -1.16
N THR A 78 -2.05 10.85 0.06
CA THR A 78 -1.35 10.26 1.20
C THR A 78 -2.09 9.03 1.68
N LEU A 79 -1.31 8.06 2.16
CA LEU A 79 -1.77 6.77 2.67
C LEU A 79 -1.09 6.58 4.02
N THR A 80 -1.82 6.61 5.12
CA THR A 80 -1.27 6.33 6.46
C THR A 80 -1.89 5.04 6.98
N LYS A 81 -1.07 4.02 7.18
CA LYS A 81 -1.47 2.71 7.70
C LYS A 81 -1.26 2.72 9.22
N ILE A 82 -2.34 2.58 9.99
CA ILE A 82 -2.37 2.82 11.45
C ILE A 82 -1.86 1.59 12.20
N ALA A 83 -1.00 1.81 13.19
CA ALA A 83 -0.47 0.77 14.06
C ALA A 83 -1.43 0.38 15.20
N HIS A 84 -1.71 1.29 16.16
CA HIS A 84 -2.29 0.85 17.44
C HIS A 84 -3.19 1.85 18.19
N GLU A 85 -3.05 3.16 17.99
CA GLU A 85 -3.40 4.12 19.07
C GLU A 85 -4.86 4.17 19.53
N LEU A 86 -5.84 3.80 18.68
CA LEU A 86 -7.27 3.83 19.02
C LEU A 86 -7.99 2.49 18.85
N PHE A 87 -7.37 1.53 18.17
CA PHE A 87 -7.97 0.25 17.85
C PHE A 87 -7.01 -0.87 18.25
N PRO A 88 -7.28 -1.59 19.35
CA PRO A 88 -6.38 -2.67 19.78
C PRO A 88 -6.30 -3.74 18.69
N ILE A 89 -5.12 -4.36 18.58
CA ILE A 89 -4.92 -5.52 17.70
C ILE A 89 -5.45 -6.75 18.46
N PRO A 90 -6.40 -7.52 17.91
CA PRO A 90 -6.89 -8.73 18.57
C PRO A 90 -5.78 -9.77 18.81
N PRO A 91 -5.88 -10.60 19.87
CA PRO A 91 -4.95 -11.70 20.08
C PRO A 91 -4.88 -12.65 18.87
N GLY A 92 -3.68 -13.04 18.47
CA GLY A 92 -3.45 -13.92 17.33
C GLY A 92 -3.56 -13.24 15.95
N GLN A 93 -3.77 -11.92 15.90
CA GLN A 93 -3.72 -11.14 14.68
C GLN A 93 -2.46 -10.26 14.62
N ALA A 94 -2.04 -9.97 13.39
CA ALA A 94 -1.02 -8.98 13.08
C ALA A 94 -1.67 -7.81 12.35
N ARG A 95 -1.13 -6.61 12.51
CA ARG A 95 -1.52 -5.41 11.77
C ARG A 95 -0.34 -4.88 10.97
N THR A 96 -0.57 -4.68 9.68
CA THR A 96 0.37 -3.97 8.81
C THR A 96 0.23 -2.47 9.04
N HIS A 97 1.36 -1.76 9.15
CA HIS A 97 1.38 -0.31 9.30
C HIS A 97 2.55 0.33 8.53
N GLY A 98 2.55 1.66 8.46
CA GLY A 98 3.47 2.43 7.64
C GLY A 98 2.79 3.59 6.94
N TYR A 99 3.38 4.07 5.85
CA TYR A 99 2.84 5.20 5.11
C TYR A 99 3.33 5.22 3.66
N GLY A 100 2.57 5.87 2.79
CA GLY A 100 2.94 6.09 1.42
C GLY A 100 2.31 7.36 0.86
N TRP A 101 2.74 7.72 -0.33
CA TRP A 101 2.18 8.85 -1.05
C TRP A 101 2.26 8.63 -2.56
N LEU A 102 1.34 9.30 -3.27
CA LEU A 102 1.39 9.45 -4.71
C LEU A 102 1.38 10.92 -5.05
N VAL A 103 2.27 11.34 -5.93
CA VAL A 103 2.34 12.71 -6.43
C VAL A 103 2.06 12.69 -7.92
N PHE A 104 1.03 13.42 -8.33
CA PHE A 104 0.71 13.69 -9.73
C PHE A 104 1.12 15.12 -10.04
N GLU A 105 2.04 15.31 -10.98
CA GLU A 105 2.54 16.62 -11.37
C GLU A 105 2.22 16.88 -12.84
N ARG A 106 1.68 18.06 -13.12
CA ARG A 106 1.38 18.49 -14.48
C ARG A 106 2.68 18.81 -15.23
N VAL A 107 2.94 18.11 -16.33
CA VAL A 107 4.01 18.45 -17.28
C VAL A 107 3.45 19.32 -18.41
N THR A 108 2.28 18.94 -18.92
CA THR A 108 1.43 19.73 -19.83
C THR A 108 -0.03 19.49 -19.44
N ASP A 109 -1.00 20.14 -20.10
CA ASP A 109 -2.43 19.94 -19.82
C ASP A 109 -2.91 18.49 -19.99
N THR A 110 -2.17 17.67 -20.74
CA THR A 110 -2.52 16.26 -21.02
C THR A 110 -1.38 15.29 -20.72
N ILE A 111 -0.29 15.73 -20.10
CA ILE A 111 0.85 14.88 -19.75
C ILE A 111 1.13 15.06 -18.27
N ILE A 112 0.93 13.99 -17.49
CA ILE A 112 1.09 13.98 -16.04
C ILE A 112 2.22 13.03 -15.65
N ARG A 113 3.10 13.47 -14.77
CA ARG A 113 4.11 12.63 -14.13
C ARG A 113 3.56 12.11 -12.80
N VAL A 114 3.58 10.79 -12.63
CA VAL A 114 3.22 10.15 -11.36
C VAL A 114 4.47 9.62 -10.66
N ARG A 115 4.57 9.91 -9.37
CA ARG A 115 5.54 9.32 -8.44
C ARG A 115 4.80 8.64 -7.31
N HIS A 116 5.36 7.54 -6.82
CA HIS A 116 4.79 6.80 -5.70
C HIS A 116 5.91 6.34 -4.76
N SER A 117 5.62 6.41 -3.47
CA SER A 117 6.41 5.78 -2.42
C SER A 117 5.47 5.06 -1.46
N ASP A 118 5.87 3.87 -1.01
CA ASP A 118 5.18 3.14 0.04
C ASP A 118 6.20 2.50 0.98
N LEU A 119 6.05 2.79 2.27
CA LEU A 119 6.84 2.24 3.35
C LEU A 119 5.96 1.32 4.18
N HIS A 120 6.39 0.07 4.28
CA HIS A 120 5.88 -0.91 5.22
C HIS A 120 6.86 -1.06 6.37
N LEU A 121 6.38 -0.82 7.58
CA LEU A 121 7.11 -1.09 8.80
C LEU A 121 6.88 -2.54 9.24
N ALA A 122 7.69 -3.00 10.20
CA ALA A 122 7.52 -4.31 10.80
C ALA A 122 6.10 -4.45 11.37
N PRO A 123 5.34 -5.49 11.00
CA PRO A 123 3.98 -5.65 11.50
C PRO A 123 3.94 -5.75 13.02
N MET A 124 2.79 -5.36 13.58
CA MET A 124 2.57 -5.38 15.02
C MET A 124 1.50 -6.41 15.38
N THR A 125 1.66 -7.05 16.53
CA THR A 125 0.66 -7.88 17.18
C THR A 125 0.20 -7.21 18.47
N SER A 126 -0.75 -7.84 19.18
CA SER A 126 -1.12 -7.44 20.55
C SER A 126 0.05 -7.48 21.56
N HIS A 127 1.18 -8.12 21.20
CA HIS A 127 2.37 -8.24 22.05
C HIS A 127 3.53 -7.32 21.63
N GLY A 128 3.34 -6.47 20.61
CA GLY A 128 4.37 -5.57 20.08
C GLY A 128 4.76 -5.95 18.66
N VAL A 129 5.97 -5.56 18.26
CA VAL A 129 6.48 -5.84 16.90
C VAL A 129 6.69 -7.34 16.72
N GLU A 130 6.30 -7.88 15.56
CA GLU A 130 6.55 -9.27 15.19
C GLU A 130 8.05 -9.63 15.28
N THR A 131 8.31 -10.88 15.65
CA THR A 131 9.64 -11.48 15.61
C THR A 131 10.08 -11.75 14.16
N LEU A 132 11.39 -11.93 13.94
CA LEU A 132 11.90 -12.30 12.62
C LEU A 132 11.30 -13.61 12.10
N ASP A 133 11.04 -14.57 12.97
CA ASP A 133 10.41 -15.84 12.61
C ASP A 133 8.97 -15.63 12.13
N GLU A 134 8.18 -14.82 12.82
CA GLU A 134 6.82 -14.45 12.39
C GLU A 134 6.84 -13.71 11.05
N MET A 135 7.76 -12.75 10.87
CA MET A 135 7.92 -12.06 9.59
C MET A 135 8.28 -13.02 8.45
N GLY A 136 9.10 -14.04 8.71
CA GLY A 136 9.40 -15.08 7.72
C GLY A 136 8.17 -15.88 7.30
N HIS A 137 7.27 -16.18 8.25
CA HIS A 137 6.01 -16.86 7.93
C HIS A 137 5.10 -16.04 7.00
N LEU A 138 5.10 -14.70 7.12
CA LEU A 138 4.32 -13.84 6.21
C LEU A 138 4.70 -13.99 4.73
N PHE A 139 5.95 -14.38 4.46
CA PHE A 139 6.47 -14.61 3.11
C PHE A 139 6.70 -16.11 2.82
N GLY A 140 6.19 -17.02 3.67
CA GLY A 140 6.29 -18.46 3.47
C GLY A 140 7.73 -19.01 3.58
N ILE A 141 8.62 -18.32 4.28
CA ILE A 141 10.05 -18.66 4.38
C ILE A 141 10.44 -18.99 5.84
N PRO A 142 10.54 -20.28 6.20
CA PRO A 142 11.00 -20.64 7.53
C PRO A 142 12.51 -20.38 7.70
N ARG A 143 12.91 -20.13 8.95
CA ARG A 143 14.32 -20.08 9.35
C ARG A 143 14.95 -21.47 9.18
N ARG A 144 16.14 -21.51 8.59
CA ARG A 144 16.90 -22.76 8.42
C ARG A 144 17.69 -23.10 9.68
N PHE A 145 17.91 -24.38 9.92
CA PHE A 145 18.73 -24.83 11.05
C PHE A 145 20.16 -24.29 10.91
N GLY A 146 20.69 -23.64 11.95
CA GLY A 146 22.02 -23.03 11.96
C GLY A 146 22.16 -21.72 11.20
N GLU A 147 21.06 -21.15 10.69
CA GLU A 147 21.06 -19.86 10.00
C GLU A 147 21.18 -18.70 10.99
N THR A 148 22.04 -17.72 10.69
CA THR A 148 22.15 -16.51 11.50
C THR A 148 20.96 -15.58 11.26
N SER A 149 20.68 -14.68 12.21
CA SER A 149 19.58 -13.72 12.09
C SER A 149 19.72 -12.81 10.87
N GLU A 150 20.95 -12.43 10.53
CA GLU A 150 21.26 -11.57 9.38
C GLU A 150 20.94 -12.29 8.07
N CYS A 151 21.39 -13.54 7.92
CA CYS A 151 21.10 -14.33 6.72
C CYS A 151 19.60 -14.57 6.55
N PHE A 152 18.88 -14.80 7.65
CA PHE A 152 17.44 -14.97 7.62
C PHE A 152 16.71 -13.67 7.26
N LEU A 153 17.13 -12.54 7.82
CA LEU A 153 16.59 -11.20 7.50
C LEU A 153 16.78 -10.86 6.03
N GLU A 154 17.96 -11.11 5.45
CA GLU A 154 18.22 -10.87 4.02
C GLU A 154 17.31 -11.72 3.11
N ARG A 155 17.00 -12.96 3.51
CA ARG A 155 16.03 -13.80 2.80
C ARG A 155 14.62 -13.24 2.88
N ILE A 156 14.24 -12.68 4.03
CA ILE A 156 12.95 -11.98 4.20
C ILE A 156 12.87 -10.77 3.30
N HIS A 157 13.91 -9.94 3.27
CA HIS A 157 14.00 -8.81 2.36
C HIS A 157 13.87 -9.22 0.89
N THR A 158 14.63 -10.23 0.47
CA THR A 158 14.60 -10.73 -0.91
C THR A 158 13.20 -11.25 -1.31
N ALA A 159 12.54 -11.97 -0.41
CA ALA A 159 11.19 -12.49 -0.63
C ALA A 159 10.15 -11.37 -0.70
N ALA A 160 10.27 -10.35 0.16
CA ALA A 160 9.41 -9.18 0.16
C ALA A 160 9.53 -8.38 -1.15
N GLU A 161 10.76 -8.12 -1.60
CA GLU A 161 11.03 -7.43 -2.87
C GLU A 161 10.49 -8.20 -4.07
N SER A 162 10.69 -9.52 -4.10
CA SER A 162 10.19 -10.38 -5.18
C SER A 162 8.65 -10.39 -5.22
N THR A 163 8.02 -10.51 -4.05
CA THR A 163 6.55 -10.44 -3.90
C THR A 163 6.01 -9.11 -4.42
N TYR A 164 6.72 -8.01 -4.14
CA TYR A 164 6.35 -6.69 -4.65
C TYR A 164 6.49 -6.62 -6.18
N LEU A 165 7.64 -7.00 -6.74
CA LEU A 165 7.90 -6.95 -8.18
C LEU A 165 6.95 -7.86 -8.99
N GLU A 166 6.47 -8.95 -8.40
CA GLU A 166 5.47 -9.82 -9.00
C GLU A 166 4.06 -9.23 -8.96
N LYS A 167 3.66 -8.62 -7.82
CA LYS A 167 2.28 -8.16 -7.60
C LYS A 167 2.01 -6.74 -8.10
N TYR A 168 3.03 -5.89 -8.17
CA TYR A 168 2.88 -4.48 -8.57
C TYR A 168 2.55 -4.29 -10.06
N PRO A 169 3.23 -4.95 -11.04
CA PRO A 169 2.90 -4.78 -12.45
C PRO A 169 1.46 -5.22 -12.82
N PRO A 170 0.91 -6.35 -12.31
CA PRO A 170 -0.50 -6.67 -12.48
C PRO A 170 -1.44 -5.59 -11.94
N TRP A 171 -1.12 -4.98 -10.79
CA TRP A 171 -1.92 -3.91 -10.21
C TRP A 171 -1.93 -2.65 -11.09
N ILE A 172 -0.77 -2.24 -11.61
CA ILE A 172 -0.67 -1.13 -12.58
C ILE A 172 -1.48 -1.42 -13.85
N ARG A 173 -1.42 -2.66 -14.37
CA ARG A 173 -2.21 -3.05 -15.54
C ARG A 173 -3.72 -2.97 -15.28
N ARG A 174 -4.18 -3.39 -14.09
CA ARG A 174 -5.59 -3.25 -13.68
C ARG A 174 -6.01 -1.79 -13.63
N PHE A 175 -5.17 -0.91 -13.08
CA PHE A 175 -5.42 0.53 -13.09
C PHE A 175 -5.52 1.10 -14.52
N GLN A 176 -4.58 0.74 -15.41
CA GLN A 176 -4.61 1.19 -16.81
C GLN A 176 -5.89 0.73 -17.54
N GLN A 177 -6.35 -0.50 -17.27
CA GLN A 177 -7.60 -1.03 -17.81
C GLN A 177 -8.81 -0.27 -17.25
N TYR A 178 -8.82 0.02 -15.94
CA TYR A 178 -9.87 0.79 -15.27
C TYR A 178 -10.01 2.19 -15.90
N VAL A 179 -8.90 2.90 -16.10
CA VAL A 179 -8.91 4.22 -16.75
C VAL A 179 -9.42 4.14 -18.19
N SER A 180 -9.01 3.12 -18.95
CA SER A 180 -9.43 2.95 -20.36
C SER A 180 -10.93 2.62 -20.52
N GLN A 181 -11.60 2.16 -19.46
CA GLN A 181 -13.01 1.76 -19.50
C GLN A 181 -13.95 2.85 -18.99
N ARG A 182 -13.44 3.94 -18.41
CA ARG A 182 -14.26 5.06 -17.96
C ARG A 182 -14.69 5.92 -19.15
N PRO A 183 -15.99 6.20 -19.32
CA PRO A 183 -16.43 7.24 -20.24
C PRO A 183 -15.91 8.59 -19.74
N GLY A 184 -15.26 9.35 -20.63
CA GLY A 184 -14.77 10.70 -20.37
C GLY A 184 -15.87 11.75 -20.35
#